data_AF-A0A7D5H0C6-F1
#
_entry.id   AF-A0A7D5H0C6-F1
#
_cell.length_a   1.000
_cell.length_b   1.000
_cell.length_c   1.000
_cell.angle_alpha   90.00
_cell.angle_beta   90.00
_cell.angle_gamma   90.00
#
_symmetry.space_group_name_H-M   'P 1'
#
loop_
_entity.id
_entity.type
_entity.pdbx_description
1 polymer ?
#
loop_
_entity_poly.entity_id
_entity_poly.type
_entity_poly.pdbx_seq_one_letter_code
_entity_poly.pdbx_strand_id
1 'polypeptide(L)'
;MDFFTFTLIGLFTGAMGGWAAFAFGSKTGKVIAGSASLSAAALEADSALKGFIGYGHDSGQLVLSLCGAYVVGFIATIVLLTRMLLQQDSRYRITLIDVVFGNNRALDAYHEAKRVELEGLLERELNVGALQQESQLLDARKRALDEQGRALQLEMEEARKVLHARDELVGGQPSLSLPHGYRLPIKPVFLQLLPHYVARMCQFHRGLKQLTARFLADAPTAVNGVDLFDAYLMAVAGCIKQHLFDQHGPVVDDEVRVHFRRFDPGERLYRGHVVHGDAGRALTPLGSDSGLIALSRQTGRSLVYSVNRQAAVSTASAHWWQDYLTYVFDSIIEHGEPAYTLGISVRHAAVHSGMLYFLSFNQWEHGLQQDLSTVHRALIGRMNSYGESTA
;
A
#
# COMPACT_ATOMS: atom_id res chain seq x y z
N MET A 1 21.25 22.55 71.06
CA MET A 1 21.24 21.91 69.72
C MET A 1 22.64 21.50 69.28
N ASP A 2 23.67 22.07 69.89
CA ASP A 2 25.04 22.06 69.34
C ASP A 2 25.71 20.67 69.44
N PHE A 3 25.51 19.94 70.53
CA PHE A 3 26.03 18.57 70.69
C PHE A 3 25.53 17.59 69.61
N PHE A 4 24.28 17.73 69.18
CA PHE A 4 23.70 16.88 68.14
C PHE A 4 24.31 17.18 66.76
N THR A 5 24.55 18.46 66.47
CA THR A 5 25.19 18.90 65.22
C THR A 5 26.62 18.37 65.11
N PHE A 6 27.43 18.49 66.16
CA PHE A 6 28.81 17.96 66.16
C PHE A 6 28.83 16.42 66.08
N THR A 7 27.88 15.73 66.71
CA THR A 7 27.74 14.27 66.58
C THR A 7 27.40 13.86 65.14
N LEU A 8 26.50 14.59 64.48
CA LEU A 8 26.07 14.28 63.11
C LEU A 8 27.17 14.58 62.07
N ILE A 9 27.89 15.70 62.23
CA ILE A 9 29.07 16.02 61.41
C ILE A 9 30.16 14.97 61.60
N GLY A 10 30.42 14.56 62.85
CA GLY A 10 31.39 13.52 63.16
C GLY A 10 31.03 12.19 62.50
N LEU A 11 29.78 11.74 62.63
CA LEU A 11 29.32 10.51 61.97
C LEU A 11 29.43 10.56 60.45
N PHE A 12 29.01 11.66 59.82
CA PHE A 12 29.05 11.83 58.37
C PHE A 12 30.49 11.82 57.84
N THR A 13 31.37 12.61 58.45
CA THR A 13 32.78 12.70 58.06
C THR A 13 33.53 11.39 58.34
N GLY A 14 33.22 10.71 59.45
CA GLY A 14 33.72 9.37 59.77
C GLY A 14 33.32 8.33 58.71
N ALA A 15 32.05 8.34 58.29
CA ALA A 15 31.58 7.45 57.25
C ALA A 15 32.22 7.71 55.89
N MET A 16 32.38 8.99 55.51
CA MET A 16 33.11 9.36 54.30
C MET A 16 34.59 8.93 54.35
N GLY A 17 35.26 9.09 55.50
CA GLY A 17 36.62 8.61 55.70
C GLY A 17 36.75 7.10 55.57
N GLY A 18 35.78 6.34 56.12
CA GLY A 18 35.70 4.89 55.99
C GLY A 18 35.50 4.43 54.54
N TRP A 19 34.66 5.13 53.79
CA TRP A 19 34.43 4.86 52.37
C TRP A 19 35.66 5.21 51.51
N ALA A 20 36.30 6.35 51.77
CA ALA A 20 37.50 6.78 51.06
C ALA A 20 38.68 5.80 51.28
N ALA A 21 38.85 5.27 52.49
CA ALA A 21 39.84 4.22 52.76
C ALA A 21 39.63 2.96 51.92
N PHE A 22 38.39 2.71 51.47
CA PHE A 22 38.01 1.58 50.63
C PHE A 22 38.09 1.87 49.12
N ALA A 23 37.77 3.08 48.68
CA ALA A 23 37.62 3.43 47.27
C ALA A 23 38.96 3.62 46.52
N PHE A 24 40.04 4.01 47.19
CA PHE A 24 41.32 4.28 46.53
C PHE A 24 42.21 3.03 46.49
N GLY A 25 42.66 2.60 45.31
CA GLY A 25 43.39 1.32 45.14
C GLY A 25 44.82 1.27 45.73
N SER A 26 45.53 2.41 45.82
CA SER A 26 46.93 2.43 46.29
C SER A 26 47.05 2.76 47.78
N LYS A 27 48.03 2.17 48.48
CA LYS A 27 48.33 2.47 49.90
C LYS A 27 48.49 3.97 50.15
N THR A 28 49.14 4.68 49.23
CA THR A 28 49.36 6.13 49.30
C THR A 28 48.07 6.92 49.10
N GLY A 29 47.22 6.54 48.13
CA GLY A 29 45.94 7.19 47.89
C GLY A 29 44.97 7.06 49.08
N LYS A 30 44.97 5.90 49.75
CA LYS A 30 44.15 5.68 50.96
C LYS A 30 44.59 6.52 52.15
N VAL A 31 45.90 6.63 52.38
CA VAL A 31 46.44 7.46 53.46
C VAL A 31 46.16 8.94 53.18
N ILE A 32 46.28 9.38 51.93
CA ILE A 32 45.98 10.77 51.51
C ILE A 32 44.49 11.08 51.62
N ALA A 33 43.60 10.17 51.21
CA ALA A 33 42.16 10.40 51.29
C ALA A 33 41.62 10.31 52.73
N GLY A 34 42.17 9.39 53.54
CA GLY A 34 41.89 9.30 54.98
C GLY A 34 42.38 10.51 55.76
N SER A 35 43.56 11.05 55.42
CA SER A 35 44.06 12.28 56.05
C SER A 35 43.33 13.53 55.54
N ALA A 36 42.94 13.58 54.27
CA ALA A 36 42.16 14.69 53.70
C ALA A 36 40.76 14.78 54.30
N SER A 37 40.08 13.65 54.53
CA SER A 37 38.76 13.62 55.18
C SER A 37 38.85 14.02 56.66
N LEU A 38 39.88 13.56 57.38
CA LEU A 38 40.13 14.02 58.76
C LEU A 38 40.46 15.52 58.81
N SER A 39 41.21 16.03 57.82
CA SER A 39 41.57 17.45 57.73
C SER A 39 40.37 18.33 57.37
N ALA A 40 39.50 17.87 56.47
CA ALA A 40 38.24 18.55 56.14
C ALA A 40 37.31 18.60 57.36
N ALA A 41 37.19 17.49 58.08
CA ALA A 41 36.44 17.43 59.33
C ALA A 41 37.01 18.38 60.40
N ALA A 42 38.34 18.47 60.51
CA ALA A 42 39.00 19.38 61.45
C ALA A 42 38.82 20.87 61.06
N LEU A 43 38.82 21.20 59.77
CA LEU A 43 38.56 22.55 59.25
C LEU A 43 37.10 22.98 59.42
N GLU A 44 36.16 22.08 59.12
CA GLU A 44 34.73 22.34 59.37
C GLU A 44 34.45 22.45 60.87
N ALA A 45 35.10 21.62 61.70
CA ALA A 45 35.03 21.71 63.14
C ALA A 45 35.62 23.01 63.70
N ASP A 46 36.78 23.47 63.21
CA ASP A 46 37.39 24.74 63.65
C ASP A 46 36.54 25.95 63.25
N SER A 47 35.94 25.94 62.05
CA SER A 47 35.02 27.00 61.62
C SER A 47 33.72 26.99 62.44
N ALA A 48 33.18 25.81 62.78
CA ALA A 48 32.05 25.69 63.70
C ALA A 48 32.42 26.11 65.14
N LEU A 49 33.58 25.68 65.66
CA LEU A 49 34.05 26.02 67.01
C LEU A 49 34.18 27.54 67.18
N LYS A 50 34.74 28.24 66.19
CA LYS A 50 34.85 29.72 66.18
C LYS A 50 33.49 30.42 66.22
N GLY A 51 32.46 29.86 65.60
CA GLY A 51 31.09 30.37 65.67
C GLY A 51 30.41 30.17 67.04
N PHE A 52 30.77 29.11 67.76
CA PHE A 52 30.13 28.72 69.02
C PHE A 52 30.90 29.14 70.30
N ILE A 53 32.20 29.40 70.23
CA ILE A 53 33.01 29.95 71.35
C ILE A 53 32.45 31.30 71.83
N GLY A 54 31.73 32.04 70.97
CA GLY A 54 31.05 33.29 71.34
C GLY A 54 29.88 33.15 72.33
N TYR A 55 29.37 31.93 72.58
CA TYR A 55 28.16 31.68 73.38
C TYR A 55 28.42 30.95 74.72
N GLY A 56 29.68 30.85 75.18
CA GLY A 56 30.01 30.38 76.53
C GLY A 56 29.89 28.86 76.76
N HIS A 57 29.99 28.04 75.71
CA HIS A 57 30.05 26.57 75.82
C HIS A 57 31.48 26.05 76.04
N ASP A 58 31.61 24.96 76.80
CA ASP A 58 32.89 24.31 77.12
C ASP A 58 33.41 23.54 75.89
N SER A 59 34.39 24.12 75.20
CA SER A 59 34.89 23.68 73.90
C SER A 59 35.44 22.25 73.90
N GLY A 60 35.93 21.77 75.05
CA GLY A 60 36.46 20.41 75.19
C GLY A 60 35.41 19.31 74.98
N GLN A 61 34.17 19.51 75.43
CA GLN A 61 33.11 18.50 75.30
C GLN A 61 32.60 18.36 73.86
N LEU A 62 32.53 19.47 73.13
CA LEU A 62 32.11 19.48 71.72
C LEU A 62 33.15 18.78 70.83
N VAL A 63 34.45 19.05 71.03
CA VAL A 63 35.54 18.38 70.31
C VAL A 63 35.55 16.87 70.61
N LEU A 64 35.36 16.47 71.87
CA LEU A 64 35.30 15.06 72.25
C LEU A 64 34.12 14.35 71.58
N SER A 65 32.94 14.99 71.49
CA SER A 65 31.76 14.43 70.82
C SER A 65 31.98 14.21 69.33
N LEU A 66 32.63 15.16 68.66
CA LEU A 66 32.95 15.09 67.23
C LEU A 66 33.94 13.95 66.95
N CYS A 67 35.05 13.89 67.68
CA CYS A 67 36.06 12.85 67.51
C CYS A 67 35.49 11.46 67.84
N GLY A 68 34.69 11.34 68.90
CA GLY A 68 34.01 10.09 69.25
C GLY A 68 33.04 9.64 68.15
N ALA A 69 32.20 10.54 67.66
CA ALA A 69 31.24 10.26 66.59
C ALA A 69 31.93 9.91 65.25
N TYR A 70 33.06 10.54 64.94
CA TYR A 70 33.91 10.21 63.80
C TYR A 70 34.41 8.76 63.85
N VAL A 71 34.97 8.34 64.99
CA VAL A 71 35.48 6.97 65.15
C VAL A 71 34.34 5.96 65.01
N VAL A 72 33.18 6.24 65.59
CA VAL A 72 32.00 5.37 65.49
C VAL A 72 31.52 5.26 64.03
N GLY A 73 31.40 6.39 63.32
CA GLY A 73 30.99 6.41 61.91
C GLY A 73 31.96 5.64 61.01
N PHE A 74 33.26 5.85 61.22
CA PHE A 74 34.32 5.16 60.49
C PHE A 74 34.26 3.63 60.68
N ILE A 75 34.14 3.16 61.93
CA ILE A 75 34.04 1.73 62.23
C ILE A 75 32.76 1.14 61.64
N ALA A 76 31.62 1.82 61.76
CA ALA A 76 30.34 1.34 61.23
C ALA A 76 30.40 1.13 59.71
N THR A 77 31.04 2.04 58.98
CA THR A 77 31.21 1.93 57.53
C THR A 77 32.13 0.76 57.15
N ILE A 78 33.23 0.55 57.88
CA ILE A 78 34.09 -0.61 57.66
C ILE A 78 33.32 -1.92 57.89
N VAL A 79 32.53 -2.01 58.96
CA VAL A 79 31.73 -3.21 59.26
C VAL A 79 30.68 -3.47 58.17
N LEU A 80 30.01 -2.42 57.69
CA LEU A 80 29.02 -2.51 56.62
C LEU A 80 29.65 -3.02 55.32
N LEU A 81 30.77 -2.42 54.89
CA LEU A 81 31.49 -2.84 53.68
C LEU A 81 32.02 -4.27 53.80
N THR A 82 32.51 -4.67 54.99
CA THR A 82 32.90 -6.05 55.29
C THR A 82 31.75 -7.02 55.09
N ARG A 83 30.54 -6.67 55.56
CA ARG A 83 29.33 -7.49 55.38
C ARG A 83 28.93 -7.62 53.91
N MET A 84 29.02 -6.55 53.12
CA MET A 84 28.71 -6.60 51.68
C MET A 84 29.70 -7.49 50.92
N LEU A 85 30.99 -7.48 51.30
CA LEU A 85 31.99 -8.38 50.71
C LEU A 85 31.77 -9.86 51.10
N LEU A 86 31.30 -10.13 52.32
CA LEU A 86 30.99 -11.50 52.78
C LEU A 86 29.78 -12.12 52.08
N GLN A 87 28.89 -11.32 51.48
CA GLN A 87 27.70 -11.78 50.75
C GLN A 87 27.95 -12.03 49.24
N GLN A 88 29.21 -11.98 48.78
CA GLN A 88 29.53 -12.19 47.36
C GLN A 88 29.54 -13.68 46.97
N ASP A 89 28.66 -14.06 46.04
CA ASP A 89 28.51 -15.41 45.46
C ASP A 89 29.44 -15.69 44.26
N SER A 90 30.52 -14.92 44.10
CA SER A 90 31.48 -15.15 43.01
C SER A 90 32.52 -16.21 43.37
N ARG A 91 32.91 -17.02 42.37
CA ARG A 91 33.96 -18.06 42.47
C ARG A 91 35.32 -17.56 42.99
N TYR A 92 35.54 -16.25 42.97
CA TYR A 92 36.69 -15.57 43.58
C TYR A 92 36.24 -14.78 44.80
N ARG A 93 36.75 -15.18 45.98
CA ARG A 93 36.56 -14.44 47.24
C ARG A 93 37.62 -13.38 47.37
N ILE A 94 37.24 -12.11 47.20
CA ILE A 94 38.10 -10.99 47.58
C ILE A 94 38.06 -10.88 49.09
N THR A 95 39.21 -10.96 49.76
CA THR A 95 39.26 -10.74 51.21
C THR A 95 39.44 -9.25 51.53
N LEU A 96 38.98 -8.83 52.72
CA LEU A 96 39.16 -7.46 53.22
C LEU A 96 40.62 -7.01 53.16
N ILE A 97 41.54 -7.96 53.36
CA ILE A 97 42.99 -7.75 53.33
C ILE A 97 43.45 -7.38 51.91
N ASP A 98 42.92 -8.02 50.86
CA ASP A 98 43.29 -7.69 49.48
C ASP A 98 42.85 -6.28 49.08
N VAL A 99 41.64 -5.89 49.52
CA VAL A 99 41.12 -4.54 49.29
C VAL A 99 41.87 -3.52 50.13
N VAL A 100 42.13 -3.76 51.42
CA VAL A 100 42.81 -2.83 52.33
C VAL A 100 44.29 -2.67 52.01
N PHE A 101 44.99 -3.73 51.61
CA PHE A 101 46.42 -3.66 51.28
C PHE A 101 46.72 -3.29 49.82
N GLY A 102 45.69 -3.13 48.98
CA GLY A 102 45.85 -2.64 47.60
C GLY A 102 46.59 -3.66 46.73
N ASN A 103 46.17 -4.92 46.79
CA ASN A 103 46.74 -5.97 45.94
C ASN A 103 46.15 -5.85 44.53
N ASN A 104 46.64 -4.88 43.75
CA ASN A 104 46.12 -4.50 42.43
C ASN A 104 45.92 -5.71 41.50
N ARG A 105 46.78 -6.73 41.58
CA ARG A 105 46.67 -7.95 40.75
C ARG A 105 45.38 -8.74 40.99
N ALA A 106 44.88 -8.81 42.22
CA ALA A 106 43.65 -9.53 42.52
C ALA A 106 42.40 -8.76 42.05
N LEU A 107 42.47 -7.43 42.11
CA LEU A 107 41.42 -6.53 41.65
C LEU A 107 41.34 -6.48 40.12
N ASP A 108 42.49 -6.39 39.45
CA ASP A 108 42.57 -6.44 37.99
C ASP A 108 42.09 -7.79 37.45
N ALA A 109 42.47 -8.91 38.10
CA ALA A 109 42.00 -10.24 37.73
C ALA A 109 40.48 -10.40 37.90
N TYR A 110 39.88 -9.77 38.91
CA TYR A 110 38.43 -9.77 39.10
C TYR A 110 37.70 -8.95 38.02
N HIS A 111 38.20 -7.76 37.69
CA HIS A 111 37.62 -6.92 36.65
C HIS A 111 37.71 -7.57 35.27
N GLU A 112 38.84 -8.21 34.96
CA GLU A 112 39.03 -8.92 33.69
C GLU A 112 38.10 -10.14 33.59
N ALA A 113 38.00 -10.92 34.67
CA ALA A 113 37.07 -12.07 34.71
C ALA A 113 35.61 -11.63 34.52
N LYS A 114 35.19 -10.51 35.14
CA LYS A 114 33.83 -9.98 34.99
C LYS A 114 33.56 -9.43 33.58
N ARG A 115 34.57 -8.83 32.95
CA ARG A 115 34.47 -8.35 31.57
C ARG A 115 34.28 -9.51 30.59
N VAL A 116 35.07 -10.57 30.72
CA VAL A 116 34.95 -11.78 29.88
C VAL A 116 33.61 -12.50 30.11
N GLU A 117 33.11 -12.53 31.35
CA GLU A 117 31.78 -13.08 31.66
C GLU A 117 30.65 -12.26 31.00
N LEU A 118 30.73 -10.93 31.06
CA LEU A 118 29.77 -10.02 30.42
C LEU A 118 29.81 -10.11 28.89
N GLU A 119 31.00 -10.14 28.29
CA GLU A 119 31.17 -10.31 26.84
C GLU A 119 30.62 -11.68 26.38
N GLY A 120 30.87 -12.75 27.14
CA GLY A 120 30.32 -14.08 26.85
C GLY A 120 28.80 -14.17 26.97
N LEU A 121 28.17 -13.44 27.90
CA LEU A 121 26.71 -13.34 28.01
C LEU A 121 26.12 -12.52 26.86
N LEU A 122 26.76 -11.42 26.46
CA LEU A 122 26.34 -10.58 25.33
C LEU A 122 26.40 -11.32 23.99
N GLU A 123 27.43 -12.13 23.76
CA GLU A 123 27.52 -12.97 22.55
C GLU A 123 26.49 -14.11 22.57
N ARG A 124 26.26 -14.76 23.72
CA ARG A 124 25.29 -15.87 23.84
C ARG A 124 23.84 -15.43 23.72
N GLU A 125 23.48 -14.30 24.32
CA GLU A 125 22.07 -13.88 24.41
C GLU A 125 21.65 -12.89 23.33
N LEU A 126 22.57 -12.04 22.84
CA LEU A 126 22.23 -10.91 21.99
C LEU A 126 22.85 -10.93 20.59
N ASN A 127 23.73 -11.90 20.29
CA ASN A 127 24.29 -12.15 18.95
C ASN A 127 24.55 -10.87 18.15
N VAL A 128 25.23 -9.91 18.80
CA VAL A 128 25.28 -8.49 18.40
C VAL A 128 25.82 -8.29 16.99
N GLY A 129 26.72 -9.18 16.55
CA GLY A 129 27.24 -9.17 15.18
C GLY A 129 26.18 -9.46 14.12
N ALA A 130 25.25 -10.37 14.39
CA ALA A 130 24.14 -10.67 13.47
C ALA A 130 23.17 -9.48 13.36
N LEU A 131 22.85 -8.85 14.50
CA LEU A 131 22.00 -7.65 14.54
C LEU A 131 22.64 -6.44 13.83
N GLN A 132 23.95 -6.26 13.96
CA GLN A 132 24.67 -5.20 13.24
C GLN A 132 24.68 -5.45 11.73
N GLN A 133 24.90 -6.69 11.29
CA GLN A 133 24.83 -7.03 9.86
C GLN A 133 23.42 -6.84 9.29
N GLU A 134 22.38 -7.23 10.04
CA GLU A 134 20.99 -7.05 9.64
C GLU A 134 20.62 -5.57 9.57
N SER A 135 21.06 -4.75 10.54
CA SER A 135 20.87 -3.29 10.51
C SER A 135 21.55 -2.67 9.28
N GLN A 136 22.77 -3.08 8.93
CA GLN A 136 23.47 -2.57 7.76
C GLN A 136 22.77 -2.96 6.45
N LEU A 137 22.26 -4.19 6.36
CA LEU A 137 21.46 -4.66 5.22
C LEU A 137 20.14 -3.89 5.08
N LEU A 138 19.44 -3.65 6.19
CA LEU A 138 18.21 -2.87 6.21
C LEU A 138 18.46 -1.41 5.82
N ASP A 139 19.53 -0.80 6.29
CA ASP A 139 19.91 0.57 5.90
C ASP A 139 20.26 0.67 4.43
N ALA A 140 20.99 -0.30 3.88
CA ALA A 140 21.30 -0.36 2.46
C ALA A 140 20.02 -0.52 1.62
N ARG A 141 19.10 -1.39 2.04
CA ARG A 141 17.83 -1.62 1.35
C ARG A 141 16.92 -0.39 1.43
N LYS A 142 16.88 0.30 2.57
CA LYS A 142 16.12 1.52 2.75
C LYS A 142 16.61 2.62 1.82
N ARG A 143 17.94 2.82 1.71
CA ARG A 143 18.53 3.78 0.77
C ARG A 143 18.16 3.46 -0.68
N ALA A 144 18.25 2.19 -1.08
CA ALA A 144 17.87 1.77 -2.43
C ALA A 144 16.39 2.04 -2.74
N LEU A 145 15.49 1.80 -1.76
CA LEU A 145 14.06 2.12 -1.90
C LEU A 145 13.80 3.63 -1.94
N ASP A 146 14.51 4.42 -1.13
CA ASP A 146 14.40 5.88 -1.14
C ASP A 146 14.88 6.47 -2.48
N GLU A 147 15.94 5.93 -3.06
CA GLU A 147 16.42 6.30 -4.40
C GLU A 147 15.42 5.93 -5.49
N GLN A 148 14.86 4.72 -5.46
CA GLN A 148 13.79 4.31 -6.38
C GLN A 148 12.55 5.19 -6.23
N GLY A 149 12.15 5.51 -5.00
CA GLY A 149 11.01 6.38 -4.72
C GLY A 149 11.21 7.80 -5.28
N ARG A 150 12.43 8.35 -5.15
CA ARG A 150 12.78 9.65 -5.75
C ARG A 150 12.79 9.61 -7.26
N ALA A 151 13.36 8.56 -7.86
CA ALA A 151 13.34 8.39 -9.32
C ALA A 151 11.91 8.31 -9.85
N LEU A 152 11.03 7.55 -9.19
CA LEU A 152 9.62 7.46 -9.55
C LEU A 152 8.90 8.80 -9.41
N GLN A 153 9.18 9.55 -8.34
CA GLN A 153 8.60 10.90 -8.16
C GLN A 153 9.00 11.84 -9.29
N LEU A 154 10.28 11.83 -9.69
CA LEU A 154 10.77 12.61 -10.82
C LEU A 154 10.07 12.23 -12.12
N GLU A 155 9.95 10.93 -12.44
CA GLU A 155 9.22 10.44 -13.61
C GLU A 155 7.74 10.86 -13.58
N MET A 156 7.09 10.79 -12.40
CA MET A 156 5.70 11.23 -12.24
C MET A 156 5.54 12.74 -12.46
N GLU A 157 6.47 13.56 -11.97
CA GLU A 157 6.46 15.01 -12.19
C GLU A 157 6.68 15.37 -13.65
N GLU A 158 7.63 14.72 -14.33
CA GLU A 158 7.84 14.89 -15.76
C GLU A 158 6.62 14.48 -16.57
N ALA A 159 6.02 13.33 -16.27
CA ALA A 159 4.78 12.89 -16.90
C ALA A 159 3.64 13.88 -16.70
N ARG A 160 3.51 14.48 -15.49
CA ARG A 160 2.53 15.54 -15.23
C ARG A 160 2.79 16.80 -16.05
N LYS A 161 4.04 17.23 -16.21
CA LYS A 161 4.39 18.39 -17.04
C LYS A 161 4.04 18.14 -18.51
N VAL A 162 4.33 16.93 -19.02
CA VAL A 162 3.96 16.53 -20.39
C VAL A 162 2.44 16.50 -20.57
N LEU A 163 1.69 16.00 -19.58
CA LEU A 163 0.22 16.02 -19.60
C LEU A 163 -0.33 17.46 -19.59
N HIS A 164 0.22 18.34 -18.76
CA HIS A 164 -0.21 19.75 -18.71
C HIS A 164 0.08 20.47 -20.03
N ALA A 165 1.27 20.28 -20.60
CA ALA A 165 1.63 20.84 -21.90
C ALA A 165 0.73 20.29 -23.03
N ARG A 166 0.38 18.99 -22.99
CA ARG A 166 -0.62 18.40 -23.89
C ARG A 166 -1.97 19.07 -23.72
N ASP A 167 -2.45 19.27 -22.49
CA ASP A 167 -3.77 19.83 -22.23
C ASP A 167 -3.85 21.30 -22.68
N GLU A 168 -2.76 22.07 -22.55
CA GLU A 168 -2.63 23.41 -23.15
C GLU A 168 -2.66 23.39 -24.68
N LEU A 169 -1.95 22.45 -25.32
CA LEU A 169 -1.96 22.25 -26.77
C LEU A 169 -3.34 21.79 -27.29
N VAL A 170 -4.05 20.99 -26.50
CA VAL A 170 -5.39 20.47 -26.83
C VAL A 170 -6.47 21.52 -26.57
N GLY A 171 -6.27 22.44 -25.63
CA GLY A 171 -7.25 23.46 -25.23
C GLY A 171 -7.72 24.39 -26.37
N GLY A 172 -6.88 24.58 -27.41
CA GLY A 172 -7.23 25.34 -28.62
C GLY A 172 -7.71 24.48 -29.80
N GLN A 173 -7.68 23.15 -29.69
CA GLN A 173 -8.05 22.25 -30.78
C GLN A 173 -9.52 21.84 -30.71
N PRO A 174 -10.22 21.71 -31.86
CA PRO A 174 -11.56 21.14 -31.89
C PRO A 174 -11.51 19.72 -31.33
N SER A 175 -12.40 19.41 -30.40
CA SER A 175 -12.43 18.11 -29.70
C SER A 175 -13.82 17.49 -29.73
N LEU A 176 -13.87 16.15 -29.81
CA LEU A 176 -15.08 15.35 -29.64
C LEU A 176 -15.25 15.05 -28.16
N SER A 177 -16.43 15.35 -27.63
CA SER A 177 -16.82 14.90 -26.29
C SER A 177 -17.32 13.46 -26.37
N LEU A 178 -16.55 12.54 -25.81
CA LEU A 178 -16.92 11.14 -25.64
C LEU A 178 -17.52 10.92 -24.24
N PRO A 179 -18.24 9.81 -24.03
CA PRO A 179 -18.81 9.48 -22.73
C PRO A 179 -17.79 9.49 -21.59
N HIS A 180 -18.27 9.68 -20.36
CA HIS A 180 -17.44 9.79 -19.15
C HIS A 180 -16.45 10.98 -19.16
N GLY A 181 -16.83 12.09 -19.81
CA GLY A 181 -16.11 13.36 -19.74
C GLY A 181 -14.82 13.42 -20.55
N TYR A 182 -14.53 12.42 -21.38
CA TYR A 182 -13.32 12.40 -22.18
C TYR A 182 -13.41 13.33 -23.39
N ARG A 183 -12.41 14.20 -23.57
CA ARG A 183 -12.29 15.06 -24.76
C ARG A 183 -11.22 14.50 -25.69
N LEU A 184 -11.64 13.99 -26.85
CA LEU A 184 -10.74 13.51 -27.88
C LEU A 184 -10.39 14.66 -28.83
N PRO A 185 -9.12 15.10 -28.91
CA PRO A 185 -8.71 16.10 -29.91
C PRO A 185 -8.91 15.54 -31.33
N ILE A 186 -9.58 16.31 -32.18
CA ILE A 186 -9.88 15.92 -33.56
C ILE A 186 -8.63 16.12 -34.40
N LYS A 187 -8.04 15.00 -34.87
CA LYS A 187 -6.97 15.03 -35.85
C LYS A 187 -7.54 15.37 -37.24
N PRO A 188 -6.79 16.07 -38.13
CA PRO A 188 -7.24 16.37 -39.49
C PRO A 188 -7.70 15.13 -40.28
N VAL A 189 -7.02 14.00 -40.10
CA VAL A 189 -7.38 12.71 -40.72
C VAL A 189 -8.79 12.26 -40.34
N PHE A 190 -9.24 12.52 -39.10
CA PHE A 190 -10.60 12.18 -38.69
C PHE A 190 -11.65 12.97 -39.46
N LEU A 191 -11.42 14.27 -39.70
CA LEU A 191 -12.32 15.11 -40.50
C LEU A 191 -12.37 14.66 -41.96
N GLN A 192 -11.25 14.21 -42.51
CA GLN A 192 -11.19 13.65 -43.87
C GLN A 192 -11.99 12.34 -43.99
N LEU A 193 -11.98 11.51 -42.94
CA LEU A 193 -12.71 10.24 -42.91
C LEU A 193 -14.18 10.40 -42.49
N LEU A 194 -14.58 11.54 -41.94
CA LEU A 194 -15.93 11.76 -41.42
C LEU A 194 -17.05 11.51 -42.45
N PRO A 195 -16.98 11.99 -43.71
CA PRO A 195 -18.00 11.69 -44.71
C PRO A 195 -18.13 10.19 -44.98
N HIS A 196 -17.00 9.47 -44.98
CA HIS A 196 -16.98 8.02 -45.16
C HIS A 196 -17.63 7.30 -43.97
N TYR A 197 -17.37 7.76 -42.74
CA TYR A 197 -18.01 7.20 -41.55
C TYR A 197 -19.52 7.42 -41.54
N VAL A 198 -19.98 8.61 -41.93
CA VAL A 198 -21.40 8.91 -42.10
C VAL A 198 -22.03 8.01 -43.16
N ALA A 199 -21.39 7.83 -44.32
CA ALA A 199 -21.88 6.95 -45.37
C ALA A 199 -22.03 5.50 -44.90
N ARG A 200 -21.02 4.97 -44.21
CA ARG A 200 -21.04 3.63 -43.61
C ARG A 200 -22.15 3.46 -42.57
N MET A 201 -22.35 4.46 -41.72
CA MET A 201 -23.42 4.47 -40.72
C MET A 201 -24.82 4.46 -41.38
N CYS A 202 -25.01 5.24 -42.44
CA CYS A 202 -26.25 5.22 -43.22
C CYS A 202 -26.51 3.86 -43.88
N GLN A 203 -25.47 3.22 -44.44
CA GLN A 203 -25.56 1.88 -45.00
C GLN A 203 -25.90 0.85 -43.93
N PHE A 204 -25.24 0.91 -42.79
CA PHE A 204 -25.53 0.06 -41.64
C PHE A 204 -26.98 0.20 -41.19
N HIS A 205 -27.47 1.43 -40.99
CA HIS A 205 -28.84 1.66 -40.54
C HIS A 205 -29.87 1.07 -41.53
N ARG A 206 -29.64 1.26 -42.83
CA ARG A 206 -30.49 0.67 -43.88
C ARG A 206 -30.46 -0.86 -43.83
N GLY A 207 -29.27 -1.45 -43.72
CA GLY A 207 -29.10 -2.90 -43.60
C GLY A 207 -29.78 -3.47 -42.37
N LEU A 208 -29.61 -2.83 -41.21
CA LEU A 208 -30.24 -3.23 -39.95
C LEU A 208 -31.77 -3.19 -40.04
N LYS A 209 -32.36 -2.15 -40.63
CA LYS A 209 -33.83 -2.06 -40.81
C LYS A 209 -34.37 -3.15 -41.72
N GLN A 210 -33.70 -3.43 -42.84
CA GLN A 210 -34.08 -4.50 -43.75
C GLN A 210 -34.00 -5.88 -43.06
N LEU A 211 -32.92 -6.12 -42.34
CA LEU A 211 -32.69 -7.35 -41.59
C LEU A 211 -33.75 -7.51 -40.50
N THR A 212 -33.99 -6.48 -39.71
CA THR A 212 -35.03 -6.46 -38.66
C THR A 212 -36.42 -6.75 -39.22
N ALA A 213 -36.79 -6.11 -40.33
CA ALA A 213 -38.09 -6.37 -40.96
C ALA A 213 -38.25 -7.83 -41.42
N ARG A 214 -37.18 -8.46 -41.94
CA ARG A 214 -37.21 -9.87 -42.36
C ARG A 214 -37.44 -10.81 -41.16
N PHE A 215 -36.67 -10.65 -40.10
CA PHE A 215 -36.84 -11.48 -38.90
C PHE A 215 -38.19 -11.27 -38.20
N LEU A 216 -38.76 -10.06 -38.24
CA LEU A 216 -40.12 -9.81 -37.75
C LEU A 216 -41.21 -10.46 -38.62
N ALA A 217 -40.98 -10.58 -39.93
CA ALA A 217 -41.90 -11.28 -40.83
C ALA A 217 -41.89 -12.80 -40.61
N ASP A 218 -40.73 -13.36 -40.24
CA ASP A 218 -40.56 -14.78 -39.93
C ASP A 218 -40.98 -15.14 -38.49
N ALA A 219 -41.13 -14.14 -37.60
CA ALA A 219 -41.51 -14.33 -36.21
C ALA A 219 -42.82 -15.13 -35.99
N PRO A 220 -43.91 -14.95 -36.78
CA PRO A 220 -45.15 -15.69 -36.58
C PRO A 220 -45.04 -17.19 -36.87
N THR A 221 -44.08 -17.62 -37.69
CA THR A 221 -43.90 -19.01 -38.13
C THR A 221 -42.75 -19.72 -37.40
N ALA A 222 -42.08 -19.02 -36.47
CA ALA A 222 -40.94 -19.55 -35.73
C ALA A 222 -41.38 -20.61 -34.70
N VAL A 223 -40.82 -21.83 -34.82
CA VAL A 223 -41.03 -22.91 -33.85
C VAL A 223 -40.20 -22.69 -32.59
N ASN A 224 -39.00 -22.09 -32.72
CA ASN A 224 -38.13 -21.72 -31.61
C ASN A 224 -37.71 -20.25 -31.72
N GLY A 225 -38.32 -19.39 -30.91
CA GLY A 225 -38.04 -17.95 -30.89
C GLY A 225 -36.63 -17.61 -30.41
N VAL A 226 -36.01 -18.45 -29.58
CA VAL A 226 -34.66 -18.24 -29.05
C VAL A 226 -33.62 -18.45 -30.16
N ASP A 227 -33.69 -19.58 -30.88
CA ASP A 227 -32.75 -19.86 -31.98
C ASP A 227 -32.83 -18.81 -33.08
N LEU A 228 -34.06 -18.34 -33.38
CA LEU A 228 -34.26 -17.30 -34.39
C LEU A 228 -33.73 -15.95 -33.91
N PHE A 229 -33.81 -15.64 -32.61
CA PHE A 229 -33.20 -14.45 -32.05
C PHE A 229 -31.66 -14.52 -32.07
N ASP A 230 -31.09 -15.69 -31.79
CA ASP A 230 -29.64 -15.91 -31.88
C ASP A 230 -29.14 -15.76 -33.32
N ALA A 231 -29.90 -16.28 -34.30
CA ALA A 231 -29.65 -16.05 -35.72
C ALA A 231 -29.75 -14.55 -36.09
N TYR A 232 -30.71 -13.82 -35.50
CA TYR A 232 -30.81 -12.37 -35.68
C TYR A 232 -29.58 -11.64 -35.12
N LEU A 233 -29.13 -11.97 -33.90
CA LEU A 233 -27.91 -11.41 -33.32
C LEU A 233 -26.68 -11.69 -34.19
N MET A 234 -26.56 -12.90 -34.73
CA MET A 234 -25.47 -13.26 -35.64
C MET A 234 -25.51 -12.43 -36.93
N ALA A 235 -26.71 -12.25 -37.49
CA ALA A 235 -26.91 -11.45 -38.69
C ALA A 235 -26.62 -9.96 -38.44
N VAL A 236 -27.00 -9.43 -37.27
CA VAL A 236 -26.63 -8.08 -36.82
C VAL A 236 -25.12 -7.93 -36.69
N ALA A 237 -24.43 -8.92 -36.10
CA ALA A 237 -22.97 -8.92 -35.98
C ALA A 237 -22.30 -8.87 -37.36
N GLY A 238 -22.80 -9.65 -38.32
CA GLY A 238 -22.37 -9.61 -39.72
C GLY A 238 -22.64 -8.26 -40.39
N CYS A 239 -23.82 -7.67 -40.15
CA CYS A 239 -24.22 -6.37 -40.67
C CYS A 239 -23.30 -5.23 -40.16
N ILE A 240 -22.90 -5.27 -38.89
CA ILE A 240 -21.91 -4.36 -38.29
C ILE A 240 -20.56 -4.51 -39.01
N LYS A 241 -20.02 -5.74 -39.11
CA LYS A 241 -18.74 -5.98 -39.78
C LYS A 241 -18.75 -5.48 -41.23
N GLN A 242 -19.80 -5.83 -41.97
CA GLN A 242 -19.91 -5.52 -43.38
C GLN A 242 -20.03 -4.01 -43.61
N HIS A 243 -20.96 -3.32 -42.95
CA HIS A 243 -21.27 -1.94 -43.31
C HIS A 243 -20.45 -0.90 -42.54
N LEU A 244 -20.06 -1.18 -41.29
CA LEU A 244 -19.26 -0.23 -40.49
C LEU A 244 -17.75 -0.43 -40.72
N PHE A 245 -17.32 -1.66 -40.97
CA PHE A 245 -15.89 -1.99 -41.09
C PHE A 245 -15.46 -2.52 -42.46
N ASP A 246 -16.40 -2.67 -43.41
CA ASP A 246 -16.12 -3.14 -44.78
C ASP A 246 -15.54 -4.56 -44.82
N GLN A 247 -15.82 -5.36 -43.79
CA GLN A 247 -15.33 -6.72 -43.66
C GLN A 247 -16.41 -7.71 -44.04
N HIS A 248 -16.19 -8.39 -45.16
CA HIS A 248 -17.14 -9.33 -45.76
C HIS A 248 -16.73 -10.78 -45.49
N GLY A 249 -17.67 -11.58 -45.00
CA GLY A 249 -17.51 -13.03 -44.83
C GLY A 249 -16.53 -13.45 -43.72
N PRO A 250 -16.31 -14.77 -43.57
CA PRO A 250 -15.26 -15.32 -42.72
C PRO A 250 -13.92 -15.26 -43.48
N VAL A 251 -13.13 -14.22 -43.23
CA VAL A 251 -11.78 -14.10 -43.80
C VAL A 251 -10.78 -14.73 -42.83
N VAL A 252 -9.73 -15.35 -43.37
CA VAL A 252 -8.64 -15.99 -42.59
C VAL A 252 -7.94 -15.01 -41.63
N ASP A 253 -8.02 -13.70 -41.90
CA ASP A 253 -7.53 -12.62 -41.05
C ASP A 253 -8.63 -11.57 -40.77
N ASP A 254 -9.63 -11.96 -39.99
CA ASP A 254 -10.63 -11.01 -39.50
C ASP A 254 -9.97 -9.93 -38.62
N GLU A 255 -9.95 -8.69 -39.09
CA GLU A 255 -9.44 -7.58 -38.28
C GLU A 255 -10.48 -7.03 -37.29
N VAL A 256 -11.75 -7.39 -37.46
CA VAL A 256 -12.86 -6.97 -36.62
C VAL A 256 -13.66 -8.18 -36.16
N ARG A 257 -13.88 -8.27 -34.85
CA ARG A 257 -14.74 -9.28 -34.22
C ARG A 257 -15.89 -8.61 -33.52
N VAL A 258 -17.10 -8.97 -33.92
CA VAL A 258 -18.34 -8.49 -33.30
C VAL A 258 -18.94 -9.64 -32.51
N HIS A 259 -19.32 -9.38 -31.27
CA HIS A 259 -19.83 -10.41 -30.41
C HIS A 259 -20.89 -9.90 -29.45
N PHE A 260 -21.83 -10.77 -29.13
CA PHE A 260 -22.79 -10.59 -28.07
C PHE A 260 -22.45 -11.51 -26.90
N ARG A 261 -22.53 -10.98 -25.69
CA ARG A 261 -22.50 -11.80 -24.48
C ARG A 261 -23.89 -11.83 -23.86
N ARG A 262 -24.25 -12.97 -23.28
CA ARG A 262 -25.47 -13.16 -22.48
C ARG A 262 -25.13 -13.20 -21.01
N PHE A 263 -25.98 -12.61 -20.17
CA PHE A 263 -25.84 -12.67 -18.72
C PHE A 263 -26.13 -14.07 -18.20
N ASP A 264 -25.22 -14.59 -17.37
CA ASP A 264 -25.38 -15.82 -16.61
C ASP A 264 -25.72 -15.48 -15.16
N PRO A 265 -26.97 -15.71 -14.71
CA PRO A 265 -27.40 -15.35 -13.35
C PRO A 265 -26.73 -16.20 -12.27
N GLY A 266 -26.26 -17.40 -12.59
CA GLY A 266 -25.61 -18.29 -11.62
C GLY A 266 -24.25 -17.76 -11.19
N GLU A 267 -23.49 -17.21 -12.13
CA GLU A 267 -22.13 -16.71 -11.89
C GLU A 267 -22.03 -15.18 -11.85
N ARG A 268 -23.10 -14.47 -12.23
CA ARG A 268 -23.13 -13.01 -12.42
C ARG A 268 -22.09 -12.51 -13.43
N LEU A 269 -21.89 -13.29 -14.49
CA LEU A 269 -20.94 -13.01 -15.56
C LEU A 269 -21.65 -12.93 -16.91
N TYR A 270 -21.20 -12.02 -17.77
CA TYR A 270 -21.52 -12.02 -19.18
C TYR A 270 -20.59 -13.00 -19.91
N ARG A 271 -21.18 -14.04 -20.51
CA ARG A 271 -20.48 -15.08 -21.27
C ARG A 271 -20.70 -14.92 -22.77
N GLY A 272 -19.70 -15.28 -23.58
CA GLY A 272 -19.82 -15.24 -25.04
C GLY A 272 -21.02 -16.07 -25.51
N HIS A 273 -21.91 -15.46 -26.28
CA HIS A 273 -23.16 -16.08 -26.75
C HIS A 273 -23.15 -16.21 -28.28
N VAL A 274 -23.00 -15.08 -28.97
CA VAL A 274 -22.87 -15.03 -30.44
C VAL A 274 -21.57 -14.34 -30.79
N VAL A 275 -20.76 -14.94 -31.66
CA VAL A 275 -19.47 -14.38 -32.10
C VAL A 275 -19.38 -14.44 -33.61
N HIS A 276 -19.27 -13.27 -34.24
CA HIS A 276 -19.00 -13.14 -35.66
C HIS A 276 -17.57 -12.64 -35.88
N GLY A 277 -16.77 -13.53 -36.45
CA GLY A 277 -15.35 -13.34 -36.73
C GLY A 277 -14.42 -13.87 -35.65
N ASP A 278 -13.30 -14.46 -36.07
CA ASP A 278 -12.35 -15.21 -35.22
C ASP A 278 -13.05 -16.14 -34.20
N ALA A 279 -13.96 -16.98 -34.71
CA ALA A 279 -14.81 -17.87 -33.90
C ALA A 279 -14.05 -18.98 -33.14
N GLY A 280 -12.77 -19.20 -33.46
CA GLY A 280 -11.92 -20.20 -32.81
C GLY A 280 -11.43 -19.82 -31.41
N ARG A 281 -11.69 -18.59 -30.94
CA ARG A 281 -11.16 -18.08 -29.67
C ARG A 281 -12.29 -17.72 -28.71
N ALA A 282 -12.25 -18.35 -27.53
CA ALA A 282 -13.20 -18.08 -26.46
C ALA A 282 -13.11 -16.61 -25.99
N LEU A 283 -14.27 -16.03 -25.69
CA LEU A 283 -14.35 -14.71 -25.08
C LEU A 283 -14.16 -14.81 -23.58
N THR A 284 -13.32 -13.93 -23.01
CA THR A 284 -13.20 -13.76 -21.57
C THR A 284 -14.57 -13.37 -20.99
N PRO A 285 -15.08 -14.09 -19.97
CA PRO A 285 -16.25 -13.68 -19.22
C PRO A 285 -16.01 -12.33 -18.52
N LEU A 286 -17.05 -11.52 -18.39
CA LEU A 286 -16.97 -10.19 -17.77
C LEU A 286 -18.02 -10.05 -16.67
N GLY A 287 -17.64 -9.54 -15.49
CA GLY A 287 -18.58 -9.31 -14.39
C GLY A 287 -19.55 -8.17 -14.70
N SER A 288 -20.82 -8.31 -14.28
CA SER A 288 -21.85 -7.28 -14.49
C SER A 288 -21.55 -5.94 -13.83
N ASP A 289 -20.88 -5.98 -12.68
CA ASP A 289 -20.71 -4.83 -11.79
C ASP A 289 -19.29 -4.25 -11.84
N SER A 290 -18.54 -4.59 -12.89
CA SER A 290 -17.14 -4.17 -13.06
C SER A 290 -16.85 -3.73 -14.49
N GLY A 291 -15.73 -3.04 -14.66
CA GLY A 291 -15.19 -2.80 -16.00
C GLY A 291 -15.96 -1.77 -16.82
N LEU A 292 -15.80 -1.87 -18.14
CA LEU A 292 -16.57 -1.10 -19.11
C LEU A 292 -18.05 -1.54 -19.16
N ILE A 293 -18.40 -2.71 -18.64
CA ILE A 293 -19.80 -3.17 -18.56
C ILE A 293 -20.56 -2.28 -17.58
N ALA A 294 -20.07 -2.18 -16.33
CA ALA A 294 -20.69 -1.32 -15.32
C ALA A 294 -20.72 0.15 -15.76
N LEU A 295 -19.62 0.64 -16.34
CA LEU A 295 -19.56 2.03 -16.80
C LEU A 295 -20.50 2.30 -17.97
N SER A 296 -20.67 1.34 -18.90
CA SER A 296 -21.61 1.48 -20.02
C SER A 296 -23.05 1.47 -19.52
N ARG A 297 -23.39 0.61 -18.55
CA ARG A 297 -24.70 0.60 -17.89
C ARG A 297 -24.99 1.92 -17.16
N GLN A 298 -24.00 2.48 -16.45
CA GLN A 298 -24.16 3.75 -15.72
C GLN A 298 -24.38 4.93 -16.67
N THR A 299 -23.65 4.95 -17.79
CA THR A 299 -23.71 6.07 -18.75
C THR A 299 -24.84 5.91 -19.76
N GLY A 300 -25.33 4.69 -19.99
CA GLY A 300 -26.24 4.36 -21.09
C GLY A 300 -25.59 4.48 -22.47
N ARG A 301 -24.25 4.43 -22.54
CA ARG A 301 -23.49 4.77 -23.75
C ARG A 301 -22.51 3.69 -24.16
N SER A 302 -22.21 3.63 -25.46
CA SER A 302 -21.14 2.79 -25.96
C SER A 302 -19.76 3.38 -25.62
N LEU A 303 -18.89 2.56 -25.04
CA LEU A 303 -17.58 2.97 -24.51
C LEU A 303 -16.45 2.34 -25.30
N VAL A 304 -15.41 3.13 -25.58
CA VAL A 304 -14.19 2.64 -26.26
C VAL A 304 -13.07 2.41 -25.24
N TYR A 305 -12.41 1.26 -25.32
CA TYR A 305 -11.37 0.84 -24.38
C TYR A 305 -10.20 1.82 -24.31
N SER A 306 -9.64 2.23 -25.44
CA SER A 306 -8.51 3.17 -25.49
C SER A 306 -8.77 4.49 -24.77
N VAL A 307 -10.04 4.90 -24.69
CA VAL A 307 -10.50 6.11 -24.00
C VAL A 307 -10.78 5.86 -22.52
N ASN A 308 -11.23 4.66 -22.16
CA ASN A 308 -11.69 4.31 -20.82
C ASN A 308 -10.78 3.29 -20.13
N ARG A 309 -9.48 3.27 -20.45
CA ARG A 309 -8.52 2.24 -19.97
C ARG A 309 -8.50 2.06 -18.46
N GLN A 310 -8.66 3.15 -17.70
CA GLN A 310 -8.64 3.11 -16.23
C GLN A 310 -9.79 2.29 -15.65
N ALA A 311 -10.94 2.28 -16.33
CA ALA A 311 -12.11 1.52 -15.92
C ALA A 311 -12.15 0.12 -16.52
N ALA A 312 -11.25 -0.25 -17.44
CA ALA A 312 -11.30 -1.51 -18.15
C ALA A 312 -10.69 -2.67 -17.34
N VAL A 313 -11.32 -3.85 -17.43
CA VAL A 313 -10.75 -5.09 -16.87
C VAL A 313 -9.79 -5.70 -17.87
N SER A 314 -8.64 -6.19 -17.40
CA SER A 314 -7.68 -6.89 -18.26
C SER A 314 -8.26 -8.22 -18.75
N THR A 315 -8.37 -8.37 -20.07
CA THR A 315 -8.86 -9.60 -20.71
C THR A 315 -7.74 -10.49 -21.24
N ALA A 316 -6.46 -10.16 -20.96
CA ALA A 316 -5.24 -10.76 -21.54
C ALA A 316 -5.19 -10.78 -23.08
N SER A 317 -6.18 -10.20 -23.77
CA SER A 317 -6.34 -10.27 -25.22
C SER A 317 -5.82 -9.04 -25.96
N ALA A 318 -5.20 -8.10 -25.25
CA ALA A 318 -4.77 -6.79 -25.78
C ALA A 318 -3.72 -6.89 -26.90
N HIS A 319 -2.98 -7.99 -26.96
CA HIS A 319 -1.99 -8.25 -27.99
C HIS A 319 -2.61 -8.71 -29.33
N TRP A 320 -3.87 -9.16 -29.32
CA TRP A 320 -4.63 -9.48 -30.54
C TRP A 320 -5.66 -8.40 -30.88
N TRP A 321 -6.31 -7.85 -29.87
CA TRP A 321 -7.35 -6.82 -30.03
C TRP A 321 -6.86 -5.53 -29.39
N GLN A 322 -6.34 -4.62 -30.21
CA GLN A 322 -5.67 -3.41 -29.77
C GLN A 322 -6.65 -2.36 -29.21
N ASP A 323 -7.90 -2.37 -29.70
CA ASP A 323 -8.97 -1.53 -29.17
C ASP A 323 -10.32 -2.25 -29.29
N TYR A 324 -11.32 -1.79 -28.54
CA TYR A 324 -12.67 -2.31 -28.63
C TYR A 324 -13.73 -1.33 -28.14
N LEU A 325 -14.96 -1.52 -28.60
CA LEU A 325 -16.17 -0.84 -28.12
C LEU A 325 -17.05 -1.81 -27.36
N THR A 326 -17.65 -1.36 -26.25
CA THR A 326 -18.57 -2.13 -25.41
C THR A 326 -19.85 -1.35 -25.17
N TYR A 327 -20.99 -2.03 -25.25
CA TYR A 327 -22.30 -1.48 -24.91
C TYR A 327 -23.18 -2.52 -24.20
N VAL A 328 -23.99 -2.08 -23.24
CA VAL A 328 -24.95 -2.91 -22.50
C VAL A 328 -26.37 -2.55 -22.96
N PHE A 329 -27.18 -3.56 -23.34
CA PHE A 329 -28.56 -3.34 -23.78
C PHE A 329 -29.52 -3.31 -22.60
N ASP A 330 -29.86 -2.11 -22.11
CA ASP A 330 -30.65 -1.91 -20.89
C ASP A 330 -32.16 -2.19 -21.04
N SER A 331 -32.64 -2.33 -22.28
CA SER A 331 -34.05 -2.53 -22.59
C SER A 331 -34.51 -4.00 -22.57
N ILE A 332 -33.57 -4.95 -22.56
CA ILE A 332 -33.87 -6.39 -22.48
C ILE A 332 -33.37 -6.87 -21.13
N ILE A 333 -34.28 -7.00 -20.17
CA ILE A 333 -33.95 -7.36 -18.78
C ILE A 333 -34.41 -8.79 -18.50
N GLU A 334 -33.48 -9.64 -18.06
CA GLU A 334 -33.72 -10.99 -17.56
C GLU A 334 -33.20 -11.07 -16.12
N HIS A 335 -33.99 -11.60 -15.19
CA HIS A 335 -33.59 -11.72 -13.77
C HIS A 335 -33.15 -10.40 -13.11
N GLY A 336 -33.70 -9.26 -13.54
CA GLY A 336 -33.37 -7.93 -13.00
C GLY A 336 -32.07 -7.33 -13.55
N GLU A 337 -31.39 -8.01 -14.47
CA GLU A 337 -30.15 -7.57 -15.09
C GLU A 337 -30.29 -7.46 -16.63
N PRO A 338 -29.57 -6.54 -17.30
CA PRO A 338 -29.54 -6.48 -18.75
C PRO A 338 -29.06 -7.82 -19.33
N ALA A 339 -29.87 -8.46 -20.17
CA ALA A 339 -29.60 -9.82 -20.63
C ALA A 339 -28.42 -9.89 -21.61
N TYR A 340 -28.18 -8.82 -22.37
CA TYR A 340 -27.22 -8.81 -23.47
C TYR A 340 -26.25 -7.64 -23.44
N THR A 341 -25.05 -7.87 -23.97
CA THR A 341 -24.04 -6.83 -24.22
C THR A 341 -23.44 -7.01 -25.60
N LEU A 342 -23.02 -5.91 -26.22
CA LEU A 342 -22.32 -5.88 -27.50
C LEU A 342 -20.84 -5.55 -27.27
N GLY A 343 -19.97 -6.28 -27.96
CA GLY A 343 -18.57 -5.95 -28.12
C GLY A 343 -18.15 -5.90 -29.57
N ILE A 344 -17.39 -4.87 -29.95
CA ILE A 344 -16.72 -4.75 -31.25
C ILE A 344 -15.23 -4.63 -30.98
N SER A 345 -14.45 -5.67 -31.26
CA SER A 345 -13.00 -5.69 -31.07
C SER A 345 -12.30 -5.48 -32.41
N VAL A 346 -11.23 -4.67 -32.41
CA VAL A 346 -10.44 -4.40 -33.62
C VAL A 346 -8.96 -4.74 -33.40
N ARG A 347 -8.35 -5.40 -34.40
CA ARG A 347 -6.95 -5.86 -34.36
C ARG A 347 -5.98 -4.71 -34.60
N HIS A 348 -6.31 -3.78 -35.49
CA HIS A 348 -5.48 -2.63 -35.86
C HIS A 348 -6.11 -1.32 -35.40
N ALA A 349 -5.70 -0.83 -34.23
CA ALA A 349 -6.25 0.40 -33.66
C ALA A 349 -6.00 1.63 -34.56
N ALA A 350 -4.86 1.67 -35.26
CA ALA A 350 -4.53 2.78 -36.16
C ALA A 350 -5.54 2.95 -37.32
N VAL A 351 -6.15 1.86 -37.77
CA VAL A 351 -7.10 1.85 -38.89
C VAL A 351 -8.53 2.08 -38.39
N HIS A 352 -8.93 1.38 -37.33
CA HIS A 352 -10.34 1.24 -36.98
C HIS A 352 -10.81 2.06 -35.77
N SER A 353 -9.91 2.60 -34.92
CA SER A 353 -10.33 3.33 -33.71
C SER A 353 -11.12 4.59 -34.03
N GLY A 354 -10.84 5.26 -35.15
CA GLY A 354 -11.60 6.42 -35.61
C GLY A 354 -13.08 6.10 -35.80
N MET A 355 -13.42 4.91 -36.34
CA MET A 355 -14.79 4.45 -36.45
C MET A 355 -15.39 4.19 -35.05
N LEU A 356 -14.66 3.56 -34.13
CA LEU A 356 -15.15 3.32 -32.77
C LEU A 356 -15.48 4.62 -32.03
N TYR A 357 -14.63 5.66 -32.16
CA TYR A 357 -14.88 6.98 -31.60
C TYR A 357 -16.10 7.64 -32.24
N PHE A 358 -16.23 7.55 -33.57
CA PHE A 358 -17.38 8.08 -34.29
C PHE A 358 -18.69 7.43 -33.83
N LEU A 359 -18.70 6.11 -33.65
CA LEU A 359 -19.86 5.36 -33.16
C LEU A 359 -20.24 5.81 -31.73
N SER A 360 -19.27 5.85 -30.82
CA SER A 360 -19.48 6.30 -29.43
C SER A 360 -20.00 7.74 -29.34
N PHE A 361 -19.51 8.62 -30.23
CA PHE A 361 -19.97 10.00 -30.31
C PHE A 361 -21.42 10.12 -30.83
N ASN A 362 -21.79 9.39 -31.89
CA ASN A 362 -23.09 9.51 -32.57
C ASN A 362 -24.23 8.71 -31.94
N GLN A 363 -24.00 7.97 -30.86
CA GLN A 363 -25.07 7.31 -30.10
C GLN A 363 -25.82 6.23 -30.89
N TRP A 364 -25.13 5.60 -31.82
CA TRP A 364 -25.69 4.59 -32.73
C TRP A 364 -26.38 3.43 -31.98
N GLU A 365 -25.91 3.15 -30.76
CA GLU A 365 -26.40 2.11 -29.87
C GLU A 365 -27.92 2.19 -29.62
N HIS A 366 -28.52 3.38 -29.58
CA HIS A 366 -29.95 3.52 -29.28
C HIS A 366 -30.84 2.94 -30.39
N GLY A 367 -30.47 3.19 -31.65
CA GLY A 367 -31.19 2.63 -32.79
C GLY A 367 -31.07 1.11 -32.84
N LEU A 368 -29.86 0.60 -32.56
CA LEU A 368 -29.61 -0.83 -32.45
C LEU A 368 -30.43 -1.47 -31.33
N GLN A 369 -30.42 -0.86 -30.14
CA GLN A 369 -31.18 -1.34 -28.98
C GLN A 369 -32.67 -1.39 -29.26
N GLN A 370 -33.24 -0.37 -29.90
CA GLN A 370 -34.65 -0.34 -30.26
C GLN A 370 -35.04 -1.51 -31.18
N ASP A 371 -34.22 -1.78 -32.20
CA ASP A 371 -34.47 -2.86 -33.15
C ASP A 371 -34.33 -4.24 -32.47
N LEU A 372 -33.28 -4.45 -31.67
CA LEU A 372 -33.09 -5.68 -30.88
C LEU A 372 -34.26 -5.93 -29.93
N SER A 373 -34.71 -4.90 -29.21
CA SER A 373 -35.83 -5.03 -28.26
C SER A 373 -37.14 -5.40 -28.97
N THR A 374 -37.34 -4.86 -30.17
CA THR A 374 -38.54 -5.11 -30.98
C THR A 374 -38.57 -6.57 -31.43
N VAL A 375 -37.46 -7.08 -31.96
CA VAL A 375 -37.34 -8.48 -32.38
C VAL A 375 -37.43 -9.43 -31.19
N HIS A 376 -36.71 -9.13 -30.10
CA HIS A 376 -36.75 -9.93 -28.87
C HIS A 376 -38.18 -10.08 -28.34
N ARG A 377 -38.93 -8.97 -28.25
CA ARG A 377 -40.32 -8.99 -27.78
C ARG A 377 -41.23 -9.81 -28.71
N ALA A 378 -41.03 -9.70 -30.03
CA ALA A 378 -41.83 -10.44 -31.01
C ALA A 378 -41.57 -11.95 -30.95
N LEU A 379 -40.32 -12.37 -30.72
CA LEU A 379 -39.91 -13.77 -30.74
C LEU A 379 -40.05 -14.46 -29.38
N ILE A 380 -39.47 -13.86 -28.34
CA ILE A 380 -39.35 -14.48 -27.00
C ILE A 380 -40.51 -14.03 -26.10
N GLY A 381 -40.92 -12.77 -26.21
CA GLY A 381 -42.07 -12.24 -25.45
C GLY A 381 -43.39 -12.96 -25.74
N ARG A 382 -43.55 -13.54 -26.93
CA ARG A 382 -44.71 -14.39 -27.27
C ARG A 382 -44.66 -15.78 -26.64
N MET A 383 -43.47 -16.37 -26.44
CA MET A 383 -43.36 -17.70 -25.84
C MET A 383 -43.80 -17.71 -24.37
N ASN A 384 -43.47 -16.64 -23.63
CA ASN A 384 -43.86 -16.52 -22.22
C ASN A 384 -45.37 -16.31 -22.03
N SER A 385 -46.06 -15.64 -22.96
CA SER A 385 -47.52 -15.44 -22.86
C SER A 385 -48.35 -16.69 -23.22
N TYR A 386 -47.79 -17.63 -23.98
CA TYR A 386 -48.43 -18.94 -24.22
C TYR A 386 -48.15 -19.94 -23.09
N GLY A 387 -47.01 -19.83 -22.40
CA GLY A 387 -46.66 -20.70 -21.26
C GLY A 387 -47.50 -20.46 -19.99
N GLU A 388 -47.95 -19.23 -19.75
CA GLU A 388 -48.81 -18.89 -18.61
C GLU A 388 -50.29 -19.23 -18.81
N SER A 389 -50.71 -19.58 -20.03
CA SER A 389 -52.11 -19.99 -20.31
C SER A 389 -52.36 -21.50 -20.12
N THR A 390 -51.32 -22.28 -19.80
CA THR A 390 -51.41 -23.74 -19.64
C THR A 390 -50.88 -24.25 -18.30
N ALA A 391 -50.76 -23.38 -17.30
CA ALA A 391 -50.42 -23.74 -15.93
C ALA A 391 -51.62 -23.59 -14.99
#